data_AF-A0AAU4Y993-F1
#
_entry.id   AF-A0AAU4Y993-F1
#
_cell.length_a   1.000
_cell.length_b   1.000
_cell.length_c   1.000
_cell.angle_alpha   90.00
_cell.angle_beta   90.00
_cell.angle_gamma   90.00
#
_symmetry.space_group_name_H-M   'P 1'
#
loop_
_entity.id
_entity.type
_entity.pdbx_description
1 polymer ?
#
loop_
_entity_poly.entity_id
_entity_poly.type
_entity_poly.pdbx_seq_one_letter_code
_entity_poly.pdbx_strand_id
1 'polypeptide(L)'
;MGCTALVLTVTGTASARSAPHPASPSASRDLGRQVLGAKDGWASYGTGTTGGSAATADQVYTVTTWAGFKAALAAGGSAPKIIKVKGVIDAVAEGCDAFAEPGYDFDAYLAAYAPETWGLDTDLSAEPDDSPEGLRRASAAAQDRAIKANIPANTTIVGIGRNAGFKGVSLQIKAVDNVIIRNLAFESPIDCFPQWDPTDGAKGNWNSEYDTAVVYGSTHVWMDHNTFTDGSHPDSAAPTYFGMLYQQHDGELDIVRGADYVTASWNVFSEHDKTILIGNSDSESTAAGDRGHLKVTFHHNQFSNLVERAPRVRFGQVDSYNNHFIGDDSYSYSFGVGKESQLVAQHNAFTLPEGISAAKVLKRWNVSPLTADDNYVNGRLTDLIAVHNAEIPAEVVQSGAGWTPTLRTRVDPAQAVPRIVDCGAGAGRLG
;
A
#
# COMPACT_ATOMS: atom_id res chain seq x y z
N MET A 1 36.53 -18.21 -80.67
CA MET A 1 36.81 -16.76 -80.70
C MET A 1 35.56 -16.09 -80.12
N GLY A 2 35.45 -15.67 -78.87
CA GLY A 2 36.43 -15.18 -77.92
C GLY A 2 36.07 -13.74 -77.56
N CYS A 3 35.42 -13.56 -76.39
CA CYS A 3 35.29 -12.35 -75.55
C CYS A 3 34.59 -11.12 -76.20
N THR A 4 33.84 -10.25 -75.50
CA THR A 4 33.96 -9.76 -74.12
C THR A 4 32.64 -9.08 -73.75
N ALA A 5 32.07 -9.33 -72.58
CA ALA A 5 31.01 -8.50 -72.00
C ALA A 5 31.53 -7.89 -70.69
N LEU A 6 31.54 -6.57 -70.65
CA LEU A 6 32.03 -5.73 -69.56
C LEU A 6 30.91 -5.62 -68.49
N VAL A 7 31.17 -6.09 -67.27
CA VAL A 7 30.26 -5.93 -66.12
C VAL A 7 30.94 -5.03 -65.09
N LEU A 8 30.32 -3.87 -64.84
CA LEU A 8 30.69 -2.92 -63.79
C LEU A 8 30.35 -3.52 -62.41
N THR A 9 31.34 -3.68 -61.55
CA THR A 9 31.17 -4.06 -60.14
C THR A 9 30.98 -2.82 -59.27
N VAL A 10 29.86 -2.74 -58.56
CA VAL A 10 29.62 -1.80 -57.46
C VAL A 10 30.09 -2.45 -56.16
N THR A 11 31.01 -1.79 -55.45
CA THR A 11 31.54 -2.22 -54.14
C THR A 11 30.54 -1.98 -53.02
N GLY A 12 29.99 -3.05 -52.45
CA GLY A 12 29.25 -3.03 -51.19
C GLY A 12 30.18 -3.27 -49.99
N THR A 13 30.10 -2.42 -48.97
CA THR A 13 30.84 -2.54 -47.72
C THR A 13 30.32 -3.70 -46.87
N ALA A 14 31.24 -4.49 -46.33
CA ALA A 14 30.98 -5.70 -45.55
C ALA A 14 30.25 -5.44 -44.22
N SER A 15 29.15 -6.16 -44.00
CA SER A 15 28.52 -6.31 -42.69
C SER A 15 29.35 -7.27 -41.82
N ALA A 16 29.83 -6.79 -40.68
CA ALA A 16 30.45 -7.63 -39.66
C ALA A 16 29.39 -8.55 -39.03
N ARG A 17 29.57 -9.87 -39.17
CA ARG A 17 28.83 -10.89 -38.42
C ARG A 17 29.28 -10.85 -36.96
N SER A 18 28.38 -10.49 -36.05
CA SER A 18 28.54 -10.73 -34.62
C SER A 18 28.45 -12.23 -34.33
N ALA A 19 29.47 -12.78 -33.68
CA ALA A 19 29.48 -14.14 -33.17
C ALA A 19 28.42 -14.32 -32.07
N PRO A 20 27.82 -15.52 -31.90
CA PRO A 20 26.86 -15.77 -30.85
C PRO A 20 27.57 -15.80 -29.49
N HIS A 21 27.18 -14.89 -28.59
CA HIS A 21 27.56 -14.97 -27.19
C HIS A 21 27.03 -16.28 -26.58
N PRO A 22 27.80 -16.96 -25.71
CA PRO A 22 27.29 -18.12 -25.00
C PRO A 22 26.18 -17.63 -24.07
N ALA A 23 24.98 -18.18 -24.26
CA ALA A 23 23.88 -18.00 -23.33
C ALA A 23 24.32 -18.55 -21.97
N SER A 24 24.57 -17.66 -21.01
CA SER A 24 24.56 -18.04 -19.60
C SER A 24 23.19 -18.66 -19.30
N PRO A 25 23.14 -19.82 -18.61
CA PRO A 25 21.87 -20.44 -18.29
C PRO A 25 21.05 -19.44 -17.47
N SER A 26 19.82 -19.19 -17.91
CA SER A 26 18.82 -18.46 -17.15
C SER A 26 18.47 -19.25 -15.89
N ALA A 27 19.30 -19.14 -14.87
CA ALA A 27 18.81 -19.30 -13.51
C ALA A 27 17.69 -18.27 -13.39
N SER A 28 16.44 -18.71 -13.21
CA SER A 28 15.41 -17.80 -12.72
C SER A 28 16.00 -17.17 -11.45
N ARG A 29 16.28 -15.86 -11.50
CA ARG A 29 16.95 -15.18 -10.39
C ARG A 29 16.02 -15.29 -9.19
N ASP A 30 16.41 -16.08 -8.20
CA ASP A 30 15.63 -16.29 -6.98
C ASP A 30 15.13 -14.95 -6.45
N LEU A 31 13.81 -14.74 -6.53
CA LEU A 31 13.18 -13.47 -6.20
C LEU A 31 13.54 -13.03 -4.77
N GLY A 32 13.66 -14.00 -3.85
CA GLY A 32 14.02 -13.75 -2.46
C GLY A 32 15.44 -13.22 -2.25
N ARG A 33 16.32 -13.35 -3.25
CA ARG A 33 17.72 -12.88 -3.21
C ARG A 33 17.92 -11.52 -3.85
N GLN A 34 16.89 -10.98 -4.50
CA GLN A 34 16.95 -9.65 -5.10
C GLN A 34 16.86 -8.58 -4.01
N VAL A 35 17.49 -7.44 -4.28
CA VAL A 35 17.54 -6.27 -3.40
C VAL A 35 17.03 -5.05 -4.16
N LEU A 36 16.62 -4.00 -3.44
CA LEU A 36 16.22 -2.75 -4.05
C LEU A 36 17.41 -2.11 -4.77
N GLY A 37 17.18 -1.60 -5.98
CA GLY A 37 18.21 -0.94 -6.77
C GLY A 37 18.69 0.37 -6.14
N ALA A 38 19.94 0.75 -6.39
CA ALA A 38 20.41 2.08 -6.01
C ALA A 38 19.58 3.17 -6.70
N LYS A 39 19.21 4.22 -5.96
CA LYS A 39 18.34 5.33 -6.40
C LYS A 39 16.90 4.93 -6.73
N ASP A 40 16.45 3.75 -6.32
CA ASP A 40 15.07 3.32 -6.52
C ASP A 40 14.20 3.74 -5.33
N GLY A 41 13.86 5.03 -5.29
CA GLY A 41 13.07 5.62 -4.23
C GLY A 41 13.79 5.77 -2.89
N TRP A 42 13.06 6.29 -1.90
CA TRP A 42 13.59 6.59 -0.57
C TRP A 42 14.13 5.38 0.19
N ALA A 43 13.62 4.17 -0.06
CA ALA A 43 14.15 2.96 0.57
C ALA A 43 15.56 2.59 0.07
N SER A 44 16.05 3.21 -1.01
CA SER A 44 17.43 3.07 -1.48
C SER A 44 18.42 4.01 -0.77
N TYR A 45 17.93 4.90 0.09
CA TYR A 45 18.77 5.86 0.81
C TYR A 45 19.71 5.15 1.80
N GLY A 46 20.87 5.77 2.08
CA GLY A 46 21.79 5.28 3.10
C GLY A 46 22.29 3.85 2.86
N THR A 47 21.92 2.94 3.76
CA THR A 47 22.28 1.51 3.67
C THR A 47 21.48 0.76 2.61
N GLY A 48 20.38 1.35 2.11
CA GLY A 48 19.46 0.75 1.16
C GLY A 48 18.67 -0.43 1.76
N THR A 49 17.80 -1.02 0.94
CA THR A 49 16.99 -2.18 1.32
C THR A 49 17.48 -3.46 0.64
N THR A 50 18.04 -4.37 1.44
CA THR A 50 18.55 -5.68 1.04
C THR A 50 17.74 -6.86 1.58
N GLY A 51 16.81 -6.59 2.50
CA GLY A 51 15.98 -7.59 3.18
C GLY A 51 16.81 -8.74 3.73
N GLY A 52 16.32 -9.95 3.49
CA GLY A 52 16.99 -11.20 3.81
C GLY A 52 17.88 -11.76 2.71
N SER A 53 18.30 -10.97 1.72
CA SER A 53 19.07 -11.46 0.58
C SER A 53 20.34 -12.24 0.97
N ALA A 54 20.93 -11.95 2.13
CA ALA A 54 22.10 -12.64 2.69
C ALA A 54 21.77 -13.90 3.53
N ALA A 55 20.51 -14.35 3.60
CA ALA A 55 20.10 -15.50 4.40
C ALA A 55 20.92 -16.76 4.07
N THR A 56 21.39 -17.47 5.07
CA THR A 56 21.98 -18.81 4.88
C THR A 56 20.91 -19.81 4.44
N ALA A 57 21.31 -20.99 3.95
CA ALA A 57 20.37 -21.97 3.41
C ALA A 57 19.32 -22.44 4.45
N ASP A 58 19.69 -22.51 5.72
CA ASP A 58 18.82 -22.85 6.85
C ASP A 58 17.87 -21.72 7.27
N GLN A 59 18.07 -20.51 6.75
CA GLN A 59 17.23 -19.33 6.95
C GLN A 59 16.34 -19.02 5.73
N VAL A 60 16.20 -19.99 4.81
CA VAL A 60 15.26 -19.94 3.68
C VAL A 60 14.11 -20.89 3.94
N TYR A 61 12.93 -20.32 4.13
CA TYR A 61 11.71 -21.06 4.44
C TYR A 61 10.79 -21.08 3.21
N THR A 62 10.07 -22.19 3.02
CA THR A 62 8.90 -22.22 2.14
C THR A 62 7.70 -22.56 2.99
N VAL A 63 6.66 -21.73 2.91
CA VAL A 63 5.49 -21.81 3.77
C VAL A 63 4.22 -21.90 2.94
N THR A 64 3.27 -22.69 3.44
CA THR A 64 1.95 -22.93 2.82
C THR A 64 0.81 -22.83 3.81
N THR A 65 1.10 -22.53 5.08
CA THR A 65 0.10 -22.44 6.16
C THR A 65 0.43 -21.27 7.07
N TRP A 66 -0.59 -20.76 7.76
CA TRP A 66 -0.44 -19.63 8.67
C TRP A 66 0.50 -19.94 9.84
N ALA A 67 0.34 -21.13 10.44
CA ALA A 67 1.24 -21.61 11.48
C ALA A 67 2.69 -21.74 10.99
N GLY A 68 2.90 -22.24 9.77
CA GLY A 68 4.24 -22.35 9.17
C GLY A 68 4.87 -20.98 8.90
N PHE A 69 4.08 -20.00 8.47
CA PHE A 69 4.53 -18.62 8.29
C PHE A 69 4.95 -17.98 9.62
N LYS A 70 4.11 -18.08 10.67
CA LYS A 70 4.46 -17.57 12.01
C LYS A 70 5.71 -18.24 12.59
N ALA A 71 5.87 -19.55 12.37
CA ALA A 71 7.07 -20.27 12.80
C ALA A 71 8.34 -19.80 12.06
N ALA A 72 8.24 -19.53 10.75
CA ALA A 72 9.36 -19.01 9.96
C ALA A 72 9.77 -17.59 10.38
N LEU A 73 8.82 -16.74 10.76
CA LEU A 73 9.11 -15.40 11.30
C LEU A 73 9.83 -15.46 12.65
N ALA A 74 9.42 -16.39 13.52
CA ALA A 74 10.04 -16.57 14.83
C ALA A 74 11.44 -17.23 14.77
N ALA A 75 11.78 -17.90 13.67
CA ALA A 75 13.04 -18.59 13.50
C ALA A 75 14.21 -17.62 13.23
N GLY A 76 15.39 -17.99 13.73
CA GLY A 76 16.65 -17.30 13.39
C GLY A 76 16.83 -15.88 13.96
N GLY A 77 15.88 -15.37 14.75
CA GLY A 77 15.97 -14.03 15.34
C GLY A 77 16.17 -12.93 14.28
N SER A 78 17.18 -12.09 14.47
CA SER A 78 17.52 -10.98 13.55
C SER A 78 18.42 -11.38 12.37
N ALA A 79 18.76 -12.67 12.24
CA ALA A 79 19.52 -13.14 11.09
C ALA A 79 18.76 -12.86 9.78
N PRO A 80 19.46 -12.54 8.67
CA PRO A 80 18.83 -12.41 7.38
C PRO A 80 18.01 -13.65 7.03
N LYS A 81 16.74 -13.46 6.65
CA LYS A 81 15.82 -14.58 6.37
C LYS A 81 14.98 -14.35 5.12
N ILE A 82 14.73 -15.43 4.39
CA ILE A 82 13.84 -15.42 3.22
C ILE A 82 12.66 -16.34 3.52
N ILE A 83 11.45 -15.82 3.38
CA ILE A 83 10.22 -16.58 3.53
C ILE A 83 9.53 -16.60 2.17
N LYS A 84 9.45 -17.78 1.57
CA LYS A 84 8.79 -18.00 0.28
C LYS A 84 7.39 -18.53 0.51
N VAL A 85 6.38 -17.78 0.10
CA VAL A 85 4.97 -18.13 0.24
C VAL A 85 4.53 -18.92 -0.99
N LYS A 86 3.96 -20.10 -0.79
CA LYS A 86 3.45 -20.95 -1.87
C LYS A 86 1.95 -21.16 -1.71
N GLY A 87 1.19 -20.69 -2.70
CA GLY A 87 -0.28 -20.68 -2.63
C GLY A 87 -0.80 -19.57 -1.72
N VAL A 88 -2.09 -19.63 -1.41
CA VAL A 88 -2.76 -18.66 -0.53
C VAL A 88 -2.73 -19.18 0.90
N ILE A 89 -2.24 -18.36 1.82
CA ILE A 89 -2.25 -18.62 3.25
C ILE A 89 -3.39 -17.83 3.88
N ASP A 90 -4.37 -18.54 4.43
CA ASP A 90 -5.52 -17.93 5.08
C ASP A 90 -5.32 -17.88 6.60
N ALA A 91 -5.27 -16.67 7.15
CA ALA A 91 -5.11 -16.45 8.60
C ALA A 91 -6.44 -16.44 9.37
N VAL A 92 -7.57 -16.47 8.65
CA VAL A 92 -8.93 -16.39 9.19
C VAL A 92 -9.79 -17.59 8.77
N ALA A 93 -9.16 -18.69 8.36
CA ALA A 93 -9.83 -19.89 7.85
C ALA A 93 -10.86 -20.52 8.82
N GLU A 94 -10.73 -20.23 10.12
CA GLU A 94 -11.66 -20.73 11.16
C GLU A 94 -12.92 -19.85 11.31
N GLY A 95 -12.96 -18.68 10.65
CA GLY A 95 -14.08 -17.73 10.71
C GLY A 95 -14.12 -16.88 11.98
N CYS A 96 -15.00 -15.88 12.00
CA CYS A 96 -15.12 -14.92 13.11
C CYS A 96 -15.50 -15.57 14.44
N ASP A 97 -16.33 -16.62 14.43
CA ASP A 97 -16.75 -17.34 15.63
C ASP A 97 -15.56 -17.92 16.41
N ALA A 98 -14.44 -18.22 15.74
CA ALA A 98 -13.24 -18.75 16.38
C ALA A 98 -12.54 -17.71 17.30
N PHE A 99 -12.88 -16.43 17.14
CA PHE A 99 -12.30 -15.32 17.90
C PHE A 99 -13.27 -14.76 18.96
N ALA A 100 -14.56 -15.11 18.90
CA ALA A 100 -15.56 -14.57 19.81
C ALA A 100 -15.34 -15.03 21.26
N GLU A 101 -15.33 -14.08 22.20
CA GLU A 101 -15.31 -14.36 23.63
C GLU A 101 -16.62 -15.09 24.02
N PRO A 102 -16.58 -16.12 24.87
CA PRO A 102 -17.79 -16.80 25.31
C PRO A 102 -18.84 -15.84 25.87
N GLY A 103 -20.03 -15.86 25.29
CA GLY A 103 -21.13 -14.98 25.67
C GLY A 103 -21.20 -13.67 24.90
N TYR A 104 -20.24 -13.38 24.01
CA TYR A 104 -20.39 -12.30 23.05
C TYR A 104 -21.59 -12.55 22.13
N ASP A 105 -22.48 -11.56 22.05
CA ASP A 105 -23.68 -11.57 21.24
C ASP A 105 -23.82 -10.20 20.57
N PHE A 106 -23.74 -10.19 19.24
CA PHE A 106 -23.80 -8.95 18.47
C PHE A 106 -25.18 -8.30 18.50
N ASP A 107 -26.26 -9.07 18.63
CA ASP A 107 -27.61 -8.50 18.78
C ASP A 107 -27.75 -7.78 20.13
N ALA A 108 -27.16 -8.36 21.19
CA ALA A 108 -27.09 -7.72 22.50
C ALA A 108 -26.23 -6.44 22.48
N TYR A 109 -25.13 -6.45 21.74
CA TYR A 109 -24.31 -5.26 21.49
C TYR A 109 -25.13 -4.14 20.82
N LEU A 110 -25.83 -4.48 19.73
CA LEU A 110 -26.64 -3.52 18.99
C LEU A 110 -27.77 -2.95 19.86
N ALA A 111 -28.43 -3.79 20.66
CA ALA A 111 -29.51 -3.35 21.55
C ALA A 111 -29.01 -2.44 22.67
N ALA A 112 -27.81 -2.67 23.20
CA ALA A 112 -27.24 -1.87 24.28
C ALA A 112 -26.81 -0.48 23.80
N TYR A 113 -26.17 -0.41 22.64
CA TYR A 113 -25.46 0.81 22.17
C TYR A 113 -26.14 1.53 21.00
N ALA A 114 -27.41 1.21 20.73
CA ALA A 114 -28.21 1.93 19.75
C ALA A 114 -28.25 3.44 20.08
N PRO A 115 -28.05 4.35 19.11
CA PRO A 115 -28.06 5.78 19.36
C PRO A 115 -29.34 6.30 20.02
N GLU A 116 -30.48 5.64 19.78
CA GLU A 116 -31.77 6.00 20.38
C GLU A 116 -31.82 5.78 21.89
N THR A 117 -31.01 4.85 22.42
CA THR A 117 -30.95 4.51 23.85
C THR A 117 -29.69 5.03 24.52
N TRP A 118 -28.53 4.92 23.85
CA TRP A 118 -27.23 5.31 24.38
C TRP A 118 -26.91 6.79 24.15
N GLY A 119 -27.33 7.34 23.00
CA GLY A 119 -26.92 8.67 22.54
C GLY A 119 -25.60 8.67 21.76
N LEU A 120 -25.16 9.87 21.37
CA LEU A 120 -23.95 10.10 20.55
C LEU A 120 -22.85 10.88 21.27
N ASP A 121 -23.05 11.24 22.55
CA ASP A 121 -22.17 12.14 23.29
C ASP A 121 -21.11 11.41 24.15
N THR A 122 -21.18 10.09 24.25
CA THR A 122 -20.31 9.28 25.13
C THR A 122 -19.78 8.05 24.38
N ASP A 123 -18.46 7.92 24.29
CA ASP A 123 -17.81 6.74 23.72
C ASP A 123 -17.97 5.49 24.61
N LEU A 124 -17.65 4.32 24.06
CA LEU A 124 -17.82 3.03 24.75
C LEU A 124 -16.56 2.58 25.52
N SER A 125 -15.51 3.41 25.58
CA SER A 125 -14.20 3.00 26.13
C SER A 125 -14.24 2.69 27.63
N ALA A 126 -15.18 3.27 28.36
CA ALA A 126 -15.36 3.09 29.81
C ALA A 126 -16.27 1.91 30.19
N GLU A 127 -16.87 1.23 29.21
CA GLU A 127 -17.80 0.13 29.48
C GLU A 127 -17.08 -1.07 30.17
N PRO A 128 -17.70 -1.71 31.18
CA PRO A 128 -17.09 -2.83 31.91
C PRO A 128 -16.71 -4.03 31.04
N ASP A 129 -15.77 -4.85 31.50
CA ASP A 129 -15.29 -6.02 30.73
C ASP A 129 -16.36 -7.11 30.52
N ASP A 130 -17.38 -7.18 31.39
CA ASP A 130 -18.51 -8.11 31.27
C ASP A 130 -19.73 -7.53 30.51
N SER A 131 -19.62 -6.29 30.01
CA SER A 131 -20.60 -5.69 29.11
C SER A 131 -20.49 -6.23 27.68
N PRO A 132 -21.50 -5.99 26.80
CA PRO A 132 -21.36 -6.33 25.38
C PRO A 132 -20.13 -5.69 24.71
N GLU A 133 -19.75 -4.45 25.04
CA GLU A 133 -18.52 -3.84 24.52
C GLU A 133 -17.26 -4.47 25.14
N GLY A 134 -17.30 -4.84 26.42
CA GLY A 134 -16.21 -5.58 27.05
C GLY A 134 -15.92 -6.91 26.35
N LEU A 135 -16.97 -7.67 26.04
CA LEU A 135 -16.90 -8.93 25.31
C LEU A 135 -16.47 -8.72 23.84
N ARG A 136 -16.93 -7.66 23.18
CA ARG A 136 -16.44 -7.27 21.85
C ARG A 136 -14.93 -7.00 21.89
N ARG A 137 -14.44 -6.19 22.84
CA ARG A 137 -13.01 -5.88 23.00
C ARG A 137 -12.18 -7.15 23.23
N ALA A 138 -12.66 -8.07 24.06
CA ALA A 138 -11.99 -9.36 24.28
C ALA A 138 -11.90 -10.19 22.99
N SER A 139 -12.98 -10.21 22.21
CA SER A 139 -13.06 -10.90 20.92
C SER A 139 -12.10 -10.30 19.88
N ALA A 140 -12.12 -8.97 19.73
CA ALA A 140 -11.19 -8.24 18.87
C ALA A 140 -9.72 -8.48 19.29
N ALA A 141 -9.43 -8.53 20.60
CA ALA A 141 -8.09 -8.84 21.08
C ALA A 141 -7.67 -10.29 20.78
N ALA A 142 -8.61 -11.24 20.70
CA ALA A 142 -8.32 -12.61 20.28
C ALA A 142 -7.98 -12.68 18.79
N GLN A 143 -8.76 -12.02 17.94
CA GLN A 143 -8.48 -11.91 16.51
C GLN A 143 -7.14 -11.21 16.26
N ASP A 144 -6.88 -10.08 16.92
CA ASP A 144 -5.62 -9.32 16.85
C ASP A 144 -4.39 -10.23 17.01
N ARG A 145 -4.37 -11.04 18.08
CA ARG A 145 -3.30 -12.01 18.34
C ARG A 145 -3.20 -13.11 17.29
N ALA A 146 -4.32 -13.47 16.67
CA ALA A 146 -4.37 -14.55 15.70
C ALA A 146 -3.80 -14.12 14.34
N ILE A 147 -4.18 -12.94 13.85
CA ILE A 147 -3.96 -12.49 12.47
C ILE A 147 -2.74 -11.57 12.28
N LYS A 148 -2.27 -10.89 13.34
CA LYS A 148 -1.10 -10.03 13.24
C LYS A 148 0.19 -10.84 13.14
N ALA A 149 1.04 -10.47 12.19
CA ALA A 149 2.37 -11.03 12.02
C ALA A 149 3.45 -9.94 12.14
N ASN A 150 4.21 -9.97 13.23
CA ASN A 150 5.37 -9.09 13.40
C ASN A 150 6.53 -9.54 12.50
N ILE A 151 6.97 -8.65 11.61
CA ILE A 151 8.02 -8.93 10.64
C ILE A 151 9.36 -8.49 11.23
N PRO A 152 10.31 -9.41 11.48
CA PRO A 152 11.60 -9.04 12.03
C PRO A 152 12.49 -8.34 11.00
N ALA A 153 13.52 -7.62 11.47
CA ALA A 153 14.53 -7.00 10.61
C ALA A 153 15.21 -8.01 9.68
N ASN A 154 15.79 -7.51 8.58
CA ASN A 154 16.52 -8.30 7.58
C ASN A 154 15.69 -9.45 6.98
N THR A 155 14.44 -9.15 6.61
CA THR A 155 13.49 -10.16 6.13
C THR A 155 13.07 -9.87 4.70
N THR A 156 13.09 -10.90 3.85
CA THR A 156 12.47 -10.88 2.53
C THR A 156 11.31 -11.88 2.49
N ILE A 157 10.10 -11.41 2.25
CA ILE A 157 8.91 -12.24 2.06
C ILE A 157 8.53 -12.15 0.58
N VAL A 158 8.47 -13.29 -0.10
CA VAL A 158 8.20 -13.35 -1.54
C VAL A 158 7.19 -14.42 -1.89
N GLY A 159 6.26 -14.11 -2.78
CA GLY A 159 5.36 -15.10 -3.35
C GLY A 159 6.04 -15.96 -4.43
N ILE A 160 5.76 -17.26 -4.42
CA ILE A 160 6.18 -18.21 -5.45
C ILE A 160 5.14 -18.26 -6.57
N GLY A 161 5.57 -17.96 -7.80
CA GLY A 161 4.72 -18.01 -8.98
C GLY A 161 3.65 -16.91 -8.94
N ARG A 162 2.47 -17.22 -9.49
CA ARG A 162 1.41 -16.23 -9.74
C ARG A 162 0.28 -16.18 -8.71
N ASN A 163 0.18 -17.20 -7.87
CA ASN A 163 -0.99 -17.42 -7.00
C ASN A 163 -0.58 -17.49 -5.52
N ALA A 164 0.49 -16.78 -5.16
CA ALA A 164 0.97 -16.69 -3.80
C ALA A 164 0.37 -15.48 -3.11
N GLY A 165 -0.06 -15.63 -1.87
CA GLY A 165 -0.76 -14.57 -1.18
C GLY A 165 -1.22 -14.90 0.22
N PHE A 166 -1.92 -13.95 0.81
CA PHE A 166 -2.53 -14.06 2.12
C PHE A 166 -3.99 -13.64 2.09
N LYS A 167 -4.80 -14.22 2.97
CA LYS A 167 -6.12 -13.71 3.32
C LYS A 167 -6.15 -13.39 4.78
N GLY A 168 -6.71 -12.23 5.12
CA GLY A 168 -7.01 -11.90 6.51
C GLY A 168 -5.79 -11.61 7.38
N VAL A 169 -4.65 -11.25 6.78
CA VAL A 169 -3.39 -11.02 7.52
C VAL A 169 -3.15 -9.53 7.71
N SER A 170 -2.67 -9.18 8.91
CA SER A 170 -2.11 -7.86 9.18
C SER A 170 -0.59 -7.95 9.42
N LEU A 171 0.20 -7.47 8.47
CA LEU A 171 1.66 -7.48 8.55
C LEU A 171 2.16 -6.29 9.36
N GLN A 172 2.86 -6.55 10.45
CA GLN A 172 3.34 -5.54 11.38
C GLN A 172 4.85 -5.36 11.23
N ILE A 173 5.27 -4.38 10.42
CA ILE A 173 6.67 -4.01 10.20
C ILE A 173 7.01 -2.90 11.20
N LYS A 174 7.27 -3.32 12.44
CA LYS A 174 7.30 -2.42 13.60
C LYS A 174 8.66 -2.34 14.27
N ALA A 175 9.21 -1.13 14.35
CA ALA A 175 10.49 -0.84 14.99
C ALA A 175 11.64 -1.73 14.48
N VAL A 176 11.67 -1.96 13.17
CA VAL A 176 12.69 -2.77 12.49
C VAL A 176 13.29 -2.01 11.32
N ASP A 177 14.37 -2.57 10.77
CA ASP A 177 15.03 -2.06 9.57
C ASP A 177 15.11 -3.17 8.52
N ASN A 178 15.15 -2.77 7.25
CA ASN A 178 15.57 -3.62 6.14
C ASN A 178 14.60 -4.79 5.86
N VAL A 179 13.43 -4.47 5.30
CA VAL A 179 12.37 -5.44 4.97
C VAL A 179 11.96 -5.34 3.50
N ILE A 180 11.78 -6.49 2.84
CA ILE A 180 11.29 -6.62 1.47
C ILE A 180 10.04 -7.49 1.45
N ILE A 181 8.97 -7.03 0.80
CA ILE A 181 7.72 -7.78 0.62
C ILE A 181 7.31 -7.70 -0.86
N ARG A 182 7.28 -8.85 -1.55
CA ARG A 182 7.07 -8.85 -3.00
C ARG A 182 6.25 -10.00 -3.55
N ASN A 183 5.57 -9.76 -4.67
CA ASN A 183 4.87 -10.77 -5.46
C ASN A 183 3.78 -11.51 -4.69
N LEU A 184 3.05 -10.82 -3.82
CA LEU A 184 1.98 -11.38 -2.99
C LEU A 184 0.64 -10.71 -3.28
N ALA A 185 -0.40 -11.51 -3.45
CA ALA A 185 -1.77 -11.02 -3.40
C ALA A 185 -2.27 -11.05 -1.95
N PHE A 186 -2.77 -9.93 -1.47
CA PHE A 186 -3.38 -9.78 -0.16
C PHE A 186 -4.87 -9.55 -0.35
N GLU A 187 -5.66 -10.38 0.30
CA GLU A 187 -7.04 -10.06 0.62
C GLU A 187 -7.08 -9.50 2.04
N SER A 188 -7.60 -8.29 2.16
CA SER A 188 -7.49 -7.44 3.34
C SER A 188 -8.12 -8.09 4.58
N PRO A 189 -7.58 -7.82 5.79
CA PRO A 189 -8.18 -8.32 7.01
C PRO A 189 -9.52 -7.65 7.28
N ILE A 190 -10.56 -8.47 7.41
CA ILE A 190 -11.80 -8.06 8.04
C ILE A 190 -11.58 -7.99 9.56
N ASP A 191 -12.02 -6.92 10.20
CA ASP A 191 -12.31 -6.93 11.62
C ASP A 191 -13.66 -7.63 11.82
N CYS A 192 -13.66 -8.71 12.58
CA CYS A 192 -14.89 -9.44 12.91
C CYS A 192 -15.72 -8.70 13.96
N PHE A 193 -15.11 -7.75 14.66
CA PHE A 193 -15.73 -7.04 15.78
C PHE A 193 -15.44 -5.53 15.72
N PRO A 194 -15.77 -4.81 14.61
CA PRO A 194 -15.65 -3.36 14.53
C PRO A 194 -16.26 -2.67 15.74
N GLN A 195 -15.59 -1.63 16.24
CA GLN A 195 -16.07 -0.85 17.36
C GLN A 195 -17.05 0.22 16.87
N TRP A 196 -18.20 0.34 17.52
CA TRP A 196 -19.05 1.51 17.38
C TRP A 196 -18.49 2.66 18.22
N ASP A 197 -18.19 3.79 17.58
CA ASP A 197 -17.89 5.05 18.25
C ASP A 197 -19.03 6.04 18.00
N PRO A 198 -19.94 6.25 18.97
CA PRO A 198 -21.01 7.23 18.86
C PRO A 198 -20.53 8.67 18.66
N THR A 199 -19.30 8.97 19.08
CA THR A 199 -18.72 10.31 19.06
C THR A 199 -17.89 10.60 17.82
N ASP A 200 -17.64 9.59 16.98
CA ASP A 200 -16.92 9.75 15.72
C ASP A 200 -17.81 10.39 14.65
N GLY A 201 -17.71 11.71 14.57
CA GLY A 201 -18.53 12.52 13.67
C GLY A 201 -19.96 12.71 14.19
N ALA A 202 -20.76 13.46 13.44
CA ALA A 202 -22.09 13.88 13.89
C ALA A 202 -23.13 12.76 14.00
N LYS A 203 -22.81 11.55 13.51
CA LYS A 203 -23.70 10.39 13.48
C LYS A 203 -23.10 9.15 14.14
N GLY A 204 -21.88 9.24 14.66
CA GLY A 204 -21.04 8.08 15.01
C GLY A 204 -20.52 7.33 13.78
N ASN A 205 -19.56 6.43 13.99
CA ASN A 205 -19.02 5.53 12.96
C ASN A 205 -18.63 4.16 13.54
N TRP A 206 -18.60 3.15 12.66
CA TRP A 206 -17.93 1.89 12.94
C TRP A 206 -16.46 2.00 12.53
N ASN A 207 -15.56 1.58 13.40
CA ASN A 207 -14.12 1.60 13.17
C ASN A 207 -13.52 0.21 13.36
N SER A 208 -12.64 -0.15 12.44
CA SER A 208 -11.88 -1.42 12.43
C SER A 208 -10.40 -1.15 12.70
N GLU A 209 -9.66 -2.17 13.11
CA GLU A 209 -8.29 -2.01 13.65
C GLU A 209 -7.17 -2.56 12.75
N TYR A 210 -7.51 -3.18 11.63
CA TYR A 210 -6.57 -4.02 10.89
C TYR A 210 -6.27 -3.48 9.51
N ASP A 211 -5.02 -3.04 9.33
CA ASP A 211 -4.45 -2.82 8.02
C ASP A 211 -3.83 -4.10 7.46
N THR A 212 -3.81 -4.26 6.14
CA THR A 212 -3.07 -5.35 5.49
C THR A 212 -1.57 -5.29 5.84
N ALA A 213 -0.97 -4.10 5.83
CA ALA A 213 0.41 -3.89 6.25
C ALA A 213 0.62 -2.53 6.95
N VAL A 214 1.38 -2.53 8.04
CA VAL A 214 1.76 -1.32 8.78
C VAL A 214 3.27 -1.22 8.89
N VAL A 215 3.82 -0.11 8.39
CA VAL A 215 5.20 0.32 8.62
C VAL A 215 5.19 1.31 9.78
N TYR A 216 5.50 0.80 10.98
CA TYR A 216 5.48 1.56 12.22
C TYR A 216 6.90 1.82 12.69
N GLY A 217 7.36 3.07 12.69
CA GLY A 217 8.67 3.44 13.24
C GLY A 217 9.84 2.60 12.68
N SER A 218 9.70 2.14 11.45
CA SER A 218 10.65 1.24 10.78
C SER A 218 11.34 1.94 9.62
N THR A 219 12.49 1.42 9.21
CA THR A 219 13.30 1.99 8.12
C THR A 219 13.64 1.01 7.01
N HIS A 220 13.90 1.54 5.81
CA HIS A 220 14.34 0.77 4.64
C HIS A 220 13.38 -0.38 4.29
N VAL A 221 12.14 -0.03 3.93
CA VAL A 221 11.09 -0.99 3.57
C VAL A 221 10.76 -0.90 2.08
N TRP A 222 10.77 -2.05 1.39
CA TRP A 222 10.40 -2.15 -0.02
C TRP A 222 9.19 -3.06 -0.23
N MET A 223 8.08 -2.47 -0.69
CA MET A 223 6.85 -3.15 -1.07
C MET A 223 6.77 -3.17 -2.61
N ASP A 224 6.95 -4.33 -3.26
CA ASP A 224 6.98 -4.37 -4.74
C ASP A 224 6.21 -5.51 -5.39
N HIS A 225 5.47 -5.19 -6.45
CA HIS A 225 4.64 -6.16 -7.18
C HIS A 225 3.68 -6.93 -6.27
N ASN A 226 3.06 -6.27 -5.31
CA ASN A 226 1.98 -6.85 -4.51
C ASN A 226 0.62 -6.42 -5.06
N THR A 227 -0.43 -7.14 -4.70
CA THR A 227 -1.82 -6.74 -4.95
C THR A 227 -2.56 -6.69 -3.62
N PHE A 228 -3.31 -5.62 -3.38
CA PHE A 228 -4.08 -5.35 -2.16
C PHE A 228 -5.54 -5.10 -2.54
N THR A 229 -6.48 -5.76 -1.86
CA THR A 229 -7.92 -5.65 -2.13
C THR A 229 -8.78 -6.25 -1.02
N ASP A 230 -9.98 -5.68 -0.81
CA ASP A 230 -11.00 -6.27 0.07
C ASP A 230 -11.50 -7.63 -0.44
N GLY A 231 -11.28 -7.93 -1.73
CA GLY A 231 -11.47 -9.25 -2.32
C GLY A 231 -12.90 -9.76 -2.16
N SER A 232 -13.10 -10.80 -1.34
CA SER A 232 -14.43 -11.44 -1.19
C SER A 232 -15.39 -10.70 -0.26
N HIS A 233 -14.92 -9.64 0.41
CA HIS A 233 -15.71 -8.86 1.36
C HIS A 233 -15.70 -7.36 1.02
N PRO A 234 -16.05 -6.91 -0.19
CA PRO A 234 -16.02 -5.49 -0.50
C PRO A 234 -17.00 -4.70 0.38
N ASP A 235 -16.63 -3.47 0.77
CA ASP A 235 -17.48 -2.59 1.59
C ASP A 235 -18.89 -2.38 1.00
N SER A 236 -19.02 -2.41 -0.33
CA SER A 236 -20.32 -2.33 -1.02
C SER A 236 -21.32 -3.45 -0.68
N ALA A 237 -20.83 -4.57 -0.12
CA ALA A 237 -21.64 -5.69 0.35
C ALA A 237 -21.85 -5.68 1.87
N ALA A 238 -21.19 -4.79 2.61
CA ALA A 238 -21.31 -4.72 4.06
C ALA A 238 -22.69 -4.19 4.49
N PRO A 239 -23.26 -4.72 5.60
CA PRO A 239 -24.52 -4.23 6.13
C PRO A 239 -24.36 -2.82 6.73
N THR A 240 -25.49 -2.18 7.01
CA THR A 240 -25.52 -0.94 7.79
C THR A 240 -26.14 -1.19 9.15
N TYR A 241 -25.51 -0.69 10.21
CA TYR A 241 -26.07 -0.64 11.56
C TYR A 241 -26.04 0.79 12.07
N PHE A 242 -27.09 1.21 12.79
CA PHE A 242 -27.25 2.59 13.26
C PHE A 242 -27.22 3.64 12.14
N GLY A 243 -27.58 3.24 10.92
CA GLY A 243 -27.54 4.11 9.74
C GLY A 243 -26.14 4.37 9.17
N MET A 244 -25.12 3.69 9.70
CA MET A 244 -23.73 3.77 9.26
C MET A 244 -23.28 2.43 8.67
N LEU A 245 -22.38 2.47 7.70
CA LEU A 245 -21.76 1.26 7.15
C LEU A 245 -21.05 0.51 8.27
N TYR A 246 -21.26 -0.81 8.36
CA TYR A 246 -20.48 -1.67 9.23
C TYR A 246 -19.09 -1.85 8.64
N GLN A 247 -18.24 -0.85 8.85
CA GLN A 247 -16.91 -0.76 8.25
C GLN A 247 -15.99 -1.80 8.89
N GLN A 248 -15.70 -2.88 8.15
CA GLN A 248 -14.88 -4.01 8.60
C GLN A 248 -13.41 -3.90 8.16
N HIS A 249 -13.07 -2.92 7.31
CA HIS A 249 -11.70 -2.66 6.88
C HIS A 249 -11.18 -1.36 7.49
N ASP A 250 -9.87 -1.30 7.71
CA ASP A 250 -9.18 -0.03 7.96
C ASP A 250 -8.37 0.40 6.73
N GLY A 251 -7.04 0.33 6.73
CA GLY A 251 -6.19 0.65 5.60
C GLY A 251 -5.52 -0.55 4.92
N GLU A 252 -4.78 -0.27 3.85
CA GLU A 252 -3.99 -1.30 3.14
C GLU A 252 -2.51 -1.22 3.52
N LEU A 253 -1.92 -0.04 3.37
CA LEU A 253 -0.51 0.22 3.67
C LEU A 253 -0.35 1.52 4.45
N ASP A 254 -0.26 1.39 5.76
CA ASP A 254 -0.06 2.53 6.65
C ASP A 254 1.42 2.72 7.00
N ILE A 255 1.89 3.96 6.92
CA ILE A 255 3.29 4.35 7.16
C ILE A 255 3.32 5.45 8.22
N VAL A 256 3.66 5.08 9.45
CA VAL A 256 3.33 5.89 10.63
C VAL A 256 4.46 5.90 11.66
N ARG A 257 4.35 6.84 12.61
CA ARG A 257 5.12 6.84 13.87
C ARG A 257 6.64 6.85 13.67
N GLY A 258 7.12 7.79 12.86
CA GLY A 258 8.54 7.96 12.57
C GLY A 258 9.12 6.94 11.60
N ALA A 259 8.29 6.17 10.89
CA ALA A 259 8.75 5.35 9.78
C ALA A 259 9.49 6.22 8.75
N ASP A 260 10.52 5.68 8.10
CA ASP A 260 11.34 6.44 7.15
C ASP A 260 11.92 5.53 6.06
N TYR A 261 12.29 6.10 4.91
CA TYR A 261 12.91 5.35 3.81
C TYR A 261 12.06 4.16 3.34
N VAL A 262 10.87 4.45 2.84
CA VAL A 262 9.94 3.45 2.30
C VAL A 262 9.79 3.63 0.79
N THR A 263 9.69 2.53 0.05
CA THR A 263 9.36 2.54 -1.37
C THR A 263 8.30 1.49 -1.67
N ALA A 264 7.19 1.93 -2.23
CA ALA A 264 6.14 1.07 -2.75
C ALA A 264 6.12 1.22 -4.27
N SER A 265 6.47 0.15 -4.99
CA SER A 265 6.55 0.18 -6.44
C SER A 265 5.87 -0.99 -7.14
N TRP A 266 5.28 -0.73 -8.31
CA TRP A 266 4.60 -1.77 -9.09
C TRP A 266 3.51 -2.54 -8.35
N ASN A 267 2.93 -1.99 -7.29
CA ASN A 267 1.82 -2.63 -6.59
C ASN A 267 0.48 -2.31 -7.27
N VAL A 268 -0.53 -3.13 -7.02
CA VAL A 268 -1.94 -2.83 -7.29
C VAL A 268 -2.63 -2.66 -5.95
N PHE A 269 -3.32 -1.54 -5.76
CA PHE A 269 -4.27 -1.34 -4.67
C PHE A 269 -5.63 -1.17 -5.31
N SER A 270 -6.61 -2.00 -4.93
CA SER A 270 -7.91 -1.96 -5.58
C SER A 270 -9.09 -2.31 -4.70
N GLU A 271 -10.22 -1.65 -4.95
CA GLU A 271 -11.51 -1.96 -4.29
C GLU A 271 -11.39 -1.86 -2.77
N HIS A 272 -11.16 -0.64 -2.27
CA HIS A 272 -10.94 -0.37 -0.85
C HIS A 272 -11.20 1.12 -0.52
N ASP A 273 -11.59 1.44 0.72
CA ASP A 273 -11.89 2.82 1.15
C ASP A 273 -10.62 3.61 1.50
N LYS A 274 -10.01 3.34 2.67
CA LYS A 274 -8.97 4.16 3.31
C LYS A 274 -7.55 3.64 3.06
N THR A 275 -7.10 3.69 1.82
CA THR A 275 -5.94 2.91 1.36
C THR A 275 -4.58 3.14 2.06
N ILE A 276 -4.04 4.37 2.04
CA ILE A 276 -2.64 4.65 2.46
C ILE A 276 -2.57 5.93 3.31
N LEU A 277 -2.37 5.77 4.62
CA LEU A 277 -2.09 6.88 5.53
C LEU A 277 -0.57 7.03 5.77
N ILE A 278 -0.07 8.25 5.64
CA ILE A 278 1.31 8.62 5.97
C ILE A 278 1.27 9.67 7.09
N GLY A 279 1.71 9.26 8.28
CA GLY A 279 1.60 10.06 9.50
C GLY A 279 0.17 10.07 10.06
N ASN A 280 -0.03 9.45 11.22
CA ASN A 280 -1.37 9.08 11.68
C ASN A 280 -2.08 10.16 12.51
N SER A 281 -1.38 11.21 12.97
CA SER A 281 -2.00 12.25 13.81
C SER A 281 -1.42 13.64 13.58
N ASP A 282 -2.26 14.65 13.80
CA ASP A 282 -1.86 16.07 13.83
C ASP A 282 -1.38 16.51 15.23
N SER A 283 -1.54 15.67 16.27
CA SER A 283 -1.17 16.02 17.64
C SER A 283 0.32 16.37 17.74
N GLU A 284 0.68 17.37 18.54
CA GLU A 284 2.10 17.74 18.69
C GLU A 284 2.95 16.61 19.28
N SER A 285 2.36 15.76 20.12
CA SER A 285 3.02 14.55 20.64
C SER A 285 3.41 13.57 19.53
N THR A 286 2.58 13.43 18.48
CA THR A 286 2.89 12.58 17.33
C THR A 286 3.81 13.32 16.35
N ALA A 287 3.55 14.60 16.11
CA ALA A 287 4.35 15.44 15.22
C ALA A 287 5.83 15.48 15.61
N ALA A 288 6.15 15.45 16.91
CA ALA A 288 7.53 15.41 17.40
C ALA A 288 8.31 14.17 16.91
N GLY A 289 7.63 13.04 16.68
CA GLY A 289 8.25 11.82 16.15
C GLY A 289 8.20 11.70 14.62
N ASP A 290 7.30 12.42 13.95
CA ASP A 290 7.12 12.33 12.49
C ASP A 290 7.87 13.44 11.71
N ARG A 291 8.09 14.61 12.31
CA ARG A 291 8.82 15.71 11.65
C ARG A 291 10.24 15.28 11.30
N GLY A 292 10.59 15.40 10.02
CA GLY A 292 11.89 14.98 9.50
C GLY A 292 11.98 13.49 9.12
N HIS A 293 10.89 12.72 9.29
CA HIS A 293 10.76 11.33 8.89
C HIS A 293 9.72 11.18 7.75
N LEU A 294 9.11 10.00 7.63
CA LEU A 294 8.05 9.68 6.67
C LEU A 294 8.45 9.94 5.21
N LYS A 295 9.70 9.66 4.85
CA LYS A 295 10.16 9.75 3.47
C LYS A 295 9.76 8.50 2.70
N VAL A 296 8.83 8.67 1.76
CA VAL A 296 8.17 7.57 1.05
C VAL A 296 8.17 7.84 -0.44
N THR A 297 8.45 6.81 -1.24
CA THR A 297 8.31 6.87 -2.70
C THR A 297 7.24 5.90 -3.18
N PHE A 298 6.31 6.39 -3.99
CA PHE A 298 5.36 5.58 -4.75
C PHE A 298 5.67 5.71 -6.24
N HIS A 299 5.98 4.61 -6.92
CA HIS A 299 6.07 4.64 -8.37
C HIS A 299 5.58 3.40 -9.09
N HIS A 300 4.99 3.62 -10.27
CA HIS A 300 4.46 2.54 -11.10
C HIS A 300 3.39 1.69 -10.41
N ASN A 301 2.72 2.22 -9.38
CA ASN A 301 1.59 1.54 -8.75
C ASN A 301 0.31 1.82 -9.54
N GLN A 302 -0.60 0.85 -9.51
CA GLN A 302 -1.99 1.02 -9.94
C GLN A 302 -2.86 1.22 -8.70
N PHE A 303 -3.66 2.28 -8.71
CA PHE A 303 -4.64 2.61 -7.68
C PHE A 303 -6.02 2.59 -8.32
N SER A 304 -6.82 1.55 -8.14
CA SER A 304 -8.05 1.33 -8.91
C SER A 304 -9.27 1.20 -8.01
N ASN A 305 -10.33 1.97 -8.26
CA ASN A 305 -11.59 1.90 -7.51
C ASN A 305 -11.34 2.07 -6.00
N LEU A 306 -10.52 3.06 -5.66
CA LEU A 306 -10.26 3.47 -4.28
C LEU A 306 -11.10 4.71 -3.98
N VAL A 307 -11.68 4.76 -2.78
CA VAL A 307 -12.45 5.93 -2.34
C VAL A 307 -11.49 7.08 -2.02
N GLU A 308 -10.51 6.85 -1.14
CA GLU A 308 -9.58 7.88 -0.70
C GLU A 308 -8.17 7.39 -0.34
N ARG A 309 -7.30 8.35 0.02
CA ARG A 309 -5.95 8.15 0.59
C ARG A 309 -5.00 7.36 -0.32
N ALA A 310 -4.68 7.90 -1.48
CA ALA A 310 -3.67 7.34 -2.40
C ALA A 310 -2.50 8.30 -2.71
N PRO A 311 -1.69 8.77 -1.72
CA PRO A 311 -1.86 8.64 -0.26
C PRO A 311 -2.45 9.90 0.40
N ARG A 312 -2.77 9.81 1.70
CA ARG A 312 -2.97 10.98 2.58
C ARG A 312 -1.74 11.22 3.45
N VAL A 313 -1.17 12.42 3.37
CA VAL A 313 0.18 12.71 3.90
C VAL A 313 0.17 13.75 5.02
N ARG A 314 0.95 13.50 6.07
CA ARG A 314 1.42 14.49 7.05
C ARG A 314 2.94 14.44 7.15
N PHE A 315 3.56 15.60 7.36
CA PHE A 315 5.01 15.84 7.60
C PHE A 315 5.99 15.41 6.49
N GLY A 316 5.85 14.17 6.00
CA GLY A 316 6.81 13.46 5.18
C GLY A 316 7.10 14.07 3.82
N GLN A 317 8.33 13.83 3.35
CA GLN A 317 8.75 14.07 1.96
C GLN A 317 8.33 12.88 1.11
N VAL A 318 7.15 12.99 0.50
CA VAL A 318 6.56 11.91 -0.30
C VAL A 318 6.72 12.19 -1.79
N ASP A 319 7.39 11.27 -2.49
CA ASP A 319 7.53 11.29 -3.96
C ASP A 319 6.53 10.31 -4.59
N SER A 320 5.55 10.82 -5.34
CA SER A 320 4.57 10.01 -6.08
C SER A 320 4.72 10.27 -7.57
N TYR A 321 5.28 9.30 -8.30
CA TYR A 321 5.48 9.46 -9.74
C TYR A 321 5.19 8.21 -10.59
N ASN A 322 4.75 8.43 -11.83
CA ASN A 322 4.37 7.35 -12.76
C ASN A 322 3.38 6.33 -12.19
N ASN A 323 2.47 6.75 -11.32
CA ASN A 323 1.37 5.92 -10.86
C ASN A 323 0.16 6.09 -11.79
N HIS A 324 -0.64 5.03 -11.92
CA HIS A 324 -1.91 5.06 -12.66
C HIS A 324 -3.08 4.99 -11.65
N PHE A 325 -3.88 6.04 -11.60
CA PHE A 325 -5.07 6.13 -10.77
C PHE A 325 -6.31 5.92 -11.63
N ILE A 326 -7.18 5.00 -11.23
CA ILE A 326 -8.43 4.66 -11.93
C ILE A 326 -9.55 4.83 -10.90
N GLY A 327 -10.41 5.82 -11.11
CA GLY A 327 -11.55 6.08 -10.23
C GLY A 327 -12.83 5.41 -10.72
N ASP A 328 -13.76 5.19 -9.79
CA ASP A 328 -15.15 4.85 -10.06
C ASP A 328 -16.08 5.89 -9.43
N ASP A 329 -17.38 5.60 -9.37
CA ASP A 329 -18.39 6.53 -8.85
C ASP A 329 -18.21 6.85 -7.36
N SER A 330 -17.45 6.03 -6.61
CA SER A 330 -17.16 6.23 -5.19
C SER A 330 -15.99 7.20 -4.94
N TYR A 331 -15.24 7.56 -5.99
CA TYR A 331 -14.01 8.35 -5.89
C TYR A 331 -14.20 9.67 -5.14
N SER A 332 -13.44 9.82 -4.05
CA SER A 332 -13.38 11.03 -3.22
C SER A 332 -12.16 11.89 -3.58
N TYR A 333 -10.94 11.38 -3.37
CA TYR A 333 -9.68 12.03 -3.76
C TYR A 333 -8.52 11.04 -3.82
N SER A 334 -7.42 11.40 -4.51
CA SER A 334 -6.17 10.63 -4.45
C SER A 334 -5.21 11.20 -3.41
N PHE A 335 -4.82 12.47 -3.55
CA PHE A 335 -3.80 13.08 -2.71
C PHE A 335 -4.37 13.94 -1.59
N GLY A 336 -4.24 13.44 -0.36
CA GLY A 336 -4.61 14.18 0.84
C GLY A 336 -3.45 15.03 1.35
N VAL A 337 -3.60 16.36 1.29
CA VAL A 337 -2.62 17.35 1.77
C VAL A 337 -2.88 17.66 3.24
N GLY A 338 -2.23 16.91 4.13
CA GLY A 338 -2.31 17.07 5.59
C GLY A 338 -1.22 17.96 6.17
N LYS A 339 -1.17 18.02 7.51
CA LYS A 339 -0.29 18.92 8.28
C LYS A 339 1.17 18.76 7.90
N GLU A 340 1.79 19.87 7.51
CA GLU A 340 3.22 19.98 7.18
C GLU A 340 3.66 18.98 6.11
N SER A 341 2.74 18.49 5.28
CA SER A 341 3.06 17.55 4.21
C SER A 341 4.00 18.19 3.17
N GLN A 342 4.96 17.41 2.68
CA GLN A 342 5.90 17.82 1.64
C GLN A 342 5.72 16.87 0.43
N LEU A 343 4.57 16.93 -0.21
CA LEU A 343 4.20 16.03 -1.32
C LEU A 343 4.72 16.54 -2.67
N VAL A 344 5.42 15.68 -3.40
CA VAL A 344 5.77 15.86 -4.82
C VAL A 344 5.05 14.79 -5.63
N ALA A 345 4.01 15.18 -6.37
CA ALA A 345 3.20 14.30 -7.22
C ALA A 345 3.43 14.66 -8.69
N GLN A 346 4.24 13.88 -9.41
CA GLN A 346 4.62 14.22 -10.79
C GLN A 346 4.46 13.06 -11.77
N HIS A 347 4.21 13.36 -13.04
CA HIS A 347 4.21 12.35 -14.11
C HIS A 347 3.19 11.20 -13.90
N ASN A 348 2.10 11.45 -13.17
CA ASN A 348 1.05 10.45 -12.93
C ASN A 348 -0.05 10.54 -13.99
N ALA A 349 -0.80 9.45 -14.14
CA ALA A 349 -1.98 9.40 -14.99
C ALA A 349 -3.22 9.06 -14.16
N PHE A 350 -4.31 9.79 -14.42
CA PHE A 350 -5.60 9.62 -13.79
C PHE A 350 -6.65 9.29 -14.87
N THR A 351 -7.40 8.23 -14.65
CA THR A 351 -8.57 7.83 -15.43
C THR A 351 -9.78 7.98 -14.52
N LEU A 352 -10.50 9.10 -14.63
CA LEU A 352 -11.64 9.44 -13.78
C LEU A 352 -12.95 9.26 -14.58
N PRO A 353 -14.03 8.77 -13.94
CA PRO A 353 -15.30 8.56 -14.61
C PRO A 353 -15.95 9.89 -14.99
N GLU A 354 -16.94 9.83 -15.90
CA GLU A 354 -17.70 11.00 -16.31
C GLU A 354 -18.39 11.65 -15.09
N GLY A 355 -18.35 12.99 -15.01
CA GLY A 355 -18.94 13.73 -13.90
C GLY A 355 -18.03 13.92 -12.68
N ILE A 356 -16.90 13.20 -12.59
CA ILE A 356 -15.89 13.43 -11.55
C ILE A 356 -14.84 14.43 -12.06
N SER A 357 -14.82 15.62 -11.44
CA SER A 357 -13.86 16.67 -11.80
C SER A 357 -12.45 16.33 -11.34
N ALA A 358 -11.45 16.72 -12.15
CA ALA A 358 -10.04 16.69 -11.80
C ALA A 358 -9.72 17.51 -10.53
N ALA A 359 -10.55 18.49 -10.17
CA ALA A 359 -10.42 19.26 -8.94
C ALA A 359 -10.42 18.39 -7.67
N LYS A 360 -11.06 17.22 -7.71
CA LYS A 360 -11.12 16.28 -6.59
C LYS A 360 -9.83 15.50 -6.37
N VAL A 361 -8.89 15.48 -7.33
CA VAL A 361 -7.63 14.72 -7.18
C VAL A 361 -6.85 15.15 -5.93
N LEU A 362 -6.93 16.44 -5.58
CA LEU A 362 -6.33 17.02 -4.38
C LEU A 362 -7.41 17.26 -3.32
N LYS A 363 -7.08 16.95 -2.07
CA LYS A 363 -7.90 17.28 -0.90
C LYS A 363 -7.08 18.03 0.13
N ARG A 364 -7.52 19.21 0.56
CA ARG A 364 -6.82 19.98 1.60
C ARG A 364 -7.35 19.63 2.99
N TRP A 365 -6.51 19.00 3.80
CA TRP A 365 -6.76 18.78 5.23
C TRP A 365 -6.05 19.81 6.11
N ASN A 366 -4.94 20.39 5.63
CA ASN A 366 -4.21 21.45 6.30
C ASN A 366 -3.57 22.40 5.28
N VAL A 367 -3.07 23.56 5.72
CA VAL A 367 -2.37 24.50 4.84
C VAL A 367 -0.93 24.01 4.67
N SER A 368 -0.67 23.30 3.58
CA SER A 368 0.68 22.85 3.19
C SER A 368 0.81 22.89 1.65
N PRO A 369 1.96 23.34 1.11
CA PRO A 369 2.17 23.37 -0.32
C PRO A 369 2.53 21.99 -0.88
N LEU A 370 2.24 21.75 -2.16
CA LEU A 370 2.71 20.57 -2.89
C LEU A 370 3.27 20.93 -4.27
N THR A 371 4.03 20.01 -4.86
CA THR A 371 4.45 20.07 -6.26
C THR A 371 3.61 19.07 -7.06
N ALA A 372 2.97 19.49 -8.16
CA ALA A 372 1.97 18.68 -8.89
C ALA A 372 2.16 18.69 -10.43
N ASP A 373 3.40 18.60 -10.90
CA ASP A 373 3.74 18.84 -12.31
C ASP A 373 3.54 17.61 -13.23
N ASP A 374 3.28 17.86 -14.52
CA ASP A 374 3.20 16.83 -15.58
C ASP A 374 2.19 15.68 -15.29
N ASN A 375 1.07 16.00 -14.64
CA ASN A 375 0.01 15.02 -14.40
C ASN A 375 -1.03 15.04 -15.51
N TYR A 376 -1.50 13.86 -15.91
CA TYR A 376 -2.50 13.70 -16.96
C TYR A 376 -3.81 13.20 -16.39
N VAL A 377 -4.91 13.89 -16.67
CA VAL A 377 -6.27 13.43 -16.33
C VAL A 377 -7.02 13.14 -17.62
N ASN A 378 -7.54 11.92 -17.75
CA ASN A 378 -8.25 11.43 -18.94
C ASN A 378 -7.49 11.74 -20.25
N GLY A 379 -6.18 11.49 -20.24
CA GLY A 379 -5.29 11.67 -21.39
C GLY A 379 -4.87 13.11 -21.68
N ARG A 380 -5.23 14.09 -20.85
CA ARG A 380 -4.89 15.51 -21.02
C ARG A 380 -3.95 15.98 -19.92
N LEU A 381 -2.92 16.74 -20.27
CA LEU A 381 -2.09 17.44 -19.28
C LEU A 381 -2.96 18.41 -18.49
N THR A 382 -2.93 18.29 -17.17
CA THR A 382 -3.82 19.03 -16.26
C THR A 382 -2.99 19.66 -15.14
N ASP A 383 -3.17 20.96 -14.95
CA ASP A 383 -2.68 21.66 -13.77
C ASP A 383 -3.64 21.37 -12.60
N LEU A 384 -3.28 20.37 -11.79
CA LEU A 384 -4.11 19.89 -10.68
C LEU A 384 -4.35 20.99 -9.63
N ILE A 385 -3.38 21.85 -9.37
CA ILE A 385 -3.50 22.93 -8.38
C ILE A 385 -4.45 24.02 -8.91
N ALA A 386 -4.29 24.42 -10.17
CA ALA A 386 -5.14 25.44 -10.77
C ALA A 386 -6.61 24.99 -10.84
N VAL A 387 -6.89 23.77 -11.29
CA VAL A 387 -8.27 23.26 -11.39
C VAL A 387 -8.90 23.09 -9.99
N HIS A 388 -8.15 22.57 -9.02
CA HIS A 388 -8.62 22.46 -7.63
C HIS A 388 -8.99 23.84 -7.05
N ASN A 389 -8.10 24.83 -7.17
CA ASN A 389 -8.32 26.17 -6.62
C ASN A 389 -9.47 26.91 -7.30
N ALA A 390 -9.73 26.64 -8.59
CA ALA A 390 -10.82 27.25 -9.34
C ALA A 390 -12.19 26.70 -8.92
N GLU A 391 -12.30 25.39 -8.70
CA GLU A 391 -13.58 24.72 -8.43
C GLU A 391 -13.89 24.56 -6.94
N ILE A 392 -12.85 24.53 -6.08
CA ILE A 392 -12.97 24.33 -4.63
C ILE A 392 -12.27 25.48 -3.87
N PRO A 393 -12.74 26.73 -4.00
CA PRO A 393 -12.07 27.91 -3.43
C PRO A 393 -12.07 27.94 -1.88
N ALA A 394 -12.87 27.12 -1.22
CA ALA A 394 -12.80 26.95 0.23
C ALA A 394 -11.53 26.19 0.67
N GLU A 395 -10.92 25.41 -0.23
CA GLU A 395 -9.82 24.48 0.04
C GLU A 395 -8.51 24.86 -0.65
N VAL A 396 -8.27 26.15 -0.96
CA VAL A 396 -7.08 26.62 -1.69
C VAL A 396 -5.78 25.93 -1.26
N VAL A 397 -5.09 25.36 -2.25
CA VAL A 397 -3.81 24.67 -2.13
C VAL A 397 -2.69 25.51 -2.73
N GLN A 398 -1.52 25.49 -2.07
CA GLN A 398 -0.34 26.25 -2.47
C GLN A 398 0.64 25.36 -3.27
N SER A 399 1.40 25.98 -4.18
CA SER A 399 2.42 25.28 -4.96
C SER A 399 3.81 25.35 -4.31
N GLY A 400 4.60 24.29 -4.49
CA GLY A 400 6.01 24.20 -4.10
C GLY A 400 6.24 23.44 -2.80
N ALA A 401 6.46 22.12 -2.90
CA ALA A 401 6.68 21.24 -1.74
C ALA A 401 7.97 21.55 -0.93
N GLY A 402 8.85 22.43 -1.42
CA GLY A 402 10.09 22.81 -0.74
C GLY A 402 11.28 21.85 -0.94
N TRP A 403 11.13 20.82 -1.77
CA TRP A 403 12.20 19.88 -2.10
C TRP A 403 12.01 19.27 -3.51
N THR A 404 13.01 18.54 -3.99
CA THR A 404 12.98 17.85 -5.28
C THR A 404 13.51 16.42 -5.13
N PRO A 405 12.79 15.39 -5.61
CA PRO A 405 13.27 14.01 -5.55
C PRO A 405 14.54 13.81 -6.38
N THR A 406 15.52 13.10 -5.81
CA THR A 406 16.79 12.76 -6.48
C THR A 406 17.01 11.26 -6.63
N LEU A 407 16.16 10.44 -5.98
CA LEU A 407 16.20 8.98 -5.97
C LEU A 407 15.12 8.42 -6.91
N ARG A 408 15.28 8.68 -8.20
CA ARG A 408 14.46 8.06 -9.26
C ARG A 408 15.39 7.35 -10.25
N THR A 409 15.14 6.08 -10.53
CA THR A 409 15.91 5.29 -11.51
C THR A 409 15.51 5.63 -12.94
N ARG A 410 14.22 5.83 -13.17
CA ARG A 410 13.60 6.13 -14.46
C ARG A 410 12.32 6.93 -14.23
N VAL A 411 12.05 7.89 -15.10
CA VAL A 411 10.74 8.57 -15.18
C VAL A 411 10.20 8.36 -16.59
N ASP A 412 9.06 7.71 -16.69
CA ASP A 412 8.35 7.49 -17.93
C ASP A 412 7.44 8.67 -18.31
N PRO A 413 7.19 8.88 -19.62
CA PRO A 413 6.20 9.86 -20.04
C PRO A 413 4.83 9.54 -19.45
N ALA A 414 4.19 10.51 -18.79
CA ALA A 414 2.91 10.32 -18.09
C ALA A 414 1.81 9.71 -18.97
N GLN A 415 1.78 10.04 -20.27
CA GLN A 415 0.84 9.46 -21.24
C GLN A 415 1.01 7.96 -21.47
N ALA A 416 2.22 7.42 -21.26
CA ALA A 416 2.51 6.00 -21.40
C ALA A 416 2.26 5.21 -20.11
N VAL A 417 2.14 5.90 -18.98
CA VAL A 417 1.98 5.31 -17.64
C VAL A 417 0.83 4.31 -17.58
N PRO A 418 -0.40 4.59 -18.07
CA PRO A 418 -1.50 3.63 -18.01
C PRO A 418 -1.09 2.27 -18.59
N ARG A 419 -0.60 2.24 -19.83
CA ARG A 419 -0.17 1.00 -20.49
C ARG A 419 0.98 0.31 -19.75
N ILE A 420 1.97 1.09 -19.28
CA ILE A 420 3.15 0.54 -18.59
C ILE A 420 2.74 -0.14 -17.29
N VAL A 421 1.97 0.58 -16.46
CA VAL A 421 1.52 0.12 -15.14
C VAL A 421 0.53 -1.02 -15.27
N ASP A 422 -0.49 -0.93 -16.12
CA ASP A 422 -1.51 -1.98 -16.30
C ASP A 422 -0.91 -3.32 -16.75
N CYS A 423 0.22 -3.28 -17.47
CA CYS A 423 0.93 -4.49 -17.91
C CYS A 423 1.87 -5.06 -16.84
N GLY A 424 2.43 -4.20 -15.98
CA GLY A 424 3.55 -4.54 -15.10
C GLY A 424 3.20 -4.66 -13.63
N ALA A 425 2.22 -3.91 -13.12
CA ALA A 425 1.91 -3.87 -11.70
C ALA A 425 1.16 -5.11 -11.21
N GLY A 426 1.33 -5.39 -9.91
CA GLY A 426 0.61 -6.41 -9.16
C GLY A 426 1.36 -7.72 -9.00
N ALA A 427 0.78 -8.58 -8.16
CA ALA A 427 1.28 -9.92 -7.93
C ALA A 427 1.22 -10.79 -9.20
N GLY A 428 2.12 -11.76 -9.29
CA GLY A 428 2.19 -12.72 -10.39
C GLY A 428 2.76 -12.18 -11.70
N ARG A 429 3.44 -11.03 -11.65
CA ARG A 429 4.09 -10.39 -12.81
C ARG A 429 5.59 -10.71 -12.92
N LEU A 430 6.20 -11.26 -11.87
CA LEU A 430 7.65 -11.46 -11.77
C LEU A 430 8.17 -12.85 -12.17
N GLY A 431 7.29 -13.81 -12.48
CA GLY A 431 7.66 -15.16 -12.95
C GLY A 431 7.15 -16.30 -12.08
#